data_AF-A0A0F9FYZ1-F1
#
_entry.id   AF-A0A0F9FYZ1-F1
#
_cell.length_a   1.000
_cell.length_b   1.000
_cell.length_c   1.000
_cell.angle_alpha   90.00
_cell.angle_beta   90.00
_cell.angle_gamma   90.00
#
_symmetry.space_group_name_H-M   'P 1'
#
loop_
_entity.id
_entity.type
_entity.pdbx_description
1 polymer ?
#
loop_
_entity_poly.entity_id
_entity_poly.type
_entity_poly.pdbx_seq_one_letter_code
_entity_poly.pdbx_strand_id
1 'polypeptide(L)' 'MLVNPLEYLRAGRANGWAIGGFNVYNLESARAVVAAATNLRASVMIDTSEGAVRHAGLDNIASIVRR' A
#
# COMPACT_ATOMS: atom_id res chain seq x y z
N MET A 1 -8.94 -5.29 2.11
CA MET A 1 -9.51 -4.45 3.18
C MET A 1 -8.41 -3.50 3.67
N LEU A 2 -8.71 -2.21 3.77
CA LEU A 2 -7.80 -1.23 4.39
C LEU A 2 -7.82 -1.38 5.91
N VAL A 3 -6.66 -1.32 6.54
CA VAL A 3 -6.50 -1.51 7.98
C VAL A 3 -5.53 -0.47 8.55
N ASN A 4 -5.60 -0.23 9.86
CA ASN A 4 -4.60 0.56 10.55
C ASN A 4 -3.29 -0.25 10.66
N PRO A 5 -2.15 0.23 10.15
CA PRO A 5 -0.91 -0.54 10.11
C PRO A 5 -0.18 -0.60 11.45
N LEU A 6 -0.56 0.20 12.45
CA LEU A 6 0.21 0.41 13.69
C LEU A 6 0.55 -0.91 14.40
N GLU A 7 -0.43 -1.80 14.55
CA GLU A 7 -0.24 -3.08 15.23
C GLU A 7 0.69 -4.02 14.44
N TYR A 8 0.58 -4.05 13.12
CA TYR A 8 1.47 -4.83 12.27
C TYR A 8 2.91 -4.29 12.30
N LEU A 9 3.09 -2.98 12.30
CA LEU A 9 4.41 -2.35 12.39
C LEU A 9 5.09 -2.59 13.75
N ARG A 10 4.32 -2.55 14.84
CA ARG A 10 4.81 -2.92 16.18
C ARG A 10 5.22 -4.38 16.23
N ALA A 11 4.39 -5.28 15.69
CA ALA A 11 4.70 -6.70 15.62
C ALA A 11 5.95 -6.97 14.77
N GLY A 12 6.09 -6.31 13.61
CA GLY A 12 7.28 -6.43 12.76
C GLY A 12 8.55 -5.99 13.46
N ARG A 13 8.51 -4.85 14.16
CA ARG A 13 9.65 -4.37 14.95
C ARG A 13 10.04 -5.34 16.06
N ALA A 14 9.07 -5.93 16.77
CA ALA A 14 9.34 -6.87 17.86
C ALA A 14 9.88 -8.22 17.36
N ASN A 15 9.51 -8.63 16.15
CA ASN A 15 9.80 -9.97 15.61
C ASN A 15 10.83 -9.96 14.45
N GLY A 16 11.46 -8.83 14.16
CA GLY A 16 12.55 -8.74 13.17
C GLY A 16 12.11 -8.85 11.71
N TRP A 17 10.89 -8.43 11.37
CA TRP A 17 10.40 -8.38 9.99
C TRP A 17 9.76 -7.03 9.66
N ALA A 18 9.54 -6.76 8.37
CA ALA A 18 9.00 -5.50 7.87
C ALA A 18 7.86 -5.74 6.88
N ILE A 19 7.04 -4.69 6.66
CA ILE A 19 6.04 -4.63 5.60
C ILE A 19 6.64 -3.78 4.48
N GLY A 20 6.60 -4.28 3.24
CA GLY A 20 7.02 -3.49 2.08
C GLY A 20 6.06 -2.35 1.81
N GLY A 21 6.58 -1.11 1.78
CA GLY A 21 5.87 0.09 1.34
C GLY A 21 6.17 0.38 -0.12
N PHE A 22 5.13 0.41 -0.95
CA PHE A 22 5.26 0.64 -2.40
C PHE A 22 4.43 1.84 -2.81
N ASN A 23 5.09 2.81 -3.43
CA ASN A 23 4.42 3.95 -4.03
C ASN A 23 3.61 3.53 -5.26
N VAL A 24 2.33 3.90 -5.28
CA VAL A 24 1.44 3.76 -6.44
C VAL A 24 1.02 5.13 -6.95
N TYR A 25 0.77 5.21 -8.25
CA TYR A 25 0.44 6.45 -8.96
C TYR A 25 -0.76 6.32 -9.89
N ASN A 26 -1.25 5.10 -10.13
CA ASN A 26 -2.40 4.78 -10.97
C ASN A 26 -2.95 3.38 -10.65
N LEU A 27 -3.98 2.96 -11.39
CA LEU A 27 -4.63 1.66 -11.19
C LEU A 27 -3.68 0.50 -11.51
N GLU A 28 -2.88 0.62 -12.56
CA GLU A 28 -1.96 -0.40 -13.04
C GLU A 28 -0.88 -0.71 -12.00
N SER A 29 -0.25 0.34 -11.45
CA SER A 29 0.77 0.20 -10.40
C SER A 29 0.19 -0.42 -9.12
N ALA A 30 -1.00 0.03 -8.68
CA ALA A 30 -1.67 -0.56 -7.53
C ALA A 30 -2.02 -2.04 -7.74
N ARG A 31 -2.57 -2.40 -8.90
CA ARG A 31 -2.88 -3.80 -9.23
C ARG A 31 -1.63 -4.68 -9.27
N ALA A 32 -0.51 -4.18 -9.81
CA ALA A 32 0.74 -4.91 -9.85
C ALA A 32 1.27 -5.23 -8.43
N VAL A 33 1.26 -4.24 -7.54
CA VAL A 33 1.69 -4.41 -6.14
C VAL A 33 0.76 -5.38 -5.40
N VAL A 34 -0.56 -5.21 -5.53
CA VAL A 34 -1.54 -6.10 -4.88
C VAL A 34 -1.44 -7.53 -5.41
N ALA A 35 -1.26 -7.73 -6.71
CA ALA A 35 -1.09 -9.05 -7.30
C ALA A 35 0.18 -9.74 -6.80
N ALA A 36 1.31 -9.02 -6.72
CA ALA A 36 2.56 -9.54 -6.19
C ALA A 36 2.42 -9.95 -4.71
N ALA A 37 1.84 -9.07 -3.87
CA ALA A 37 1.59 -9.36 -2.46
C ALA A 37 0.66 -10.57 -2.27
N THR A 38 -0.38 -10.68 -3.11
CA THR A 38 -1.32 -11.81 -3.10
C THR A 38 -0.62 -13.13 -3.43
N ASN A 39 0.19 -13.15 -4.49
CA ASN A 39 0.94 -14.35 -4.90
C ASN A 39 1.93 -14.81 -3.82
N LEU A 40 2.55 -13.86 -3.12
CA LEU A 40 3.49 -14.14 -2.03
C LEU A 40 2.81 -14.41 -0.68
N ARG A 41 1.48 -14.25 -0.60
CA ARG A 41 0.71 -14.28 0.66
C ARG A 41 1.32 -13.35 1.73
N ALA A 42 1.77 -12.18 1.30
CA ALA A 42 2.45 -11.20 2.13
C ALA A 42 1.55 -9.98 2.40
N SER A 43 1.74 -9.35 3.57
CA SER A 43 1.15 -8.03 3.84
C SER A 43 1.90 -6.95 3.07
N VAL A 44 1.19 -5.92 2.61
CA VAL A 44 1.77 -4.81 1.85
C VAL A 44 1.19 -3.47 2.28
N MET A 45 2.03 -2.43 2.26
CA MET A 45 1.62 -1.05 2.46
C MET A 45 1.59 -0.35 1.09
N ILE A 46 0.45 0.27 0.78
CA ILE A 46 0.28 1.05 -0.44
C ILE A 46 0.47 2.52 -0.10
N ASP A 47 1.55 3.08 -0.61
CA ASP A 47 1.93 4.47 -0.39
C ASP A 47 1.64 5.30 -1.64
N THR A 48 1.62 6.62 -1.48
CA THR A 48 1.59 7.53 -2.61
C THR A 48 2.45 8.75 -2.33
N SER A 49 2.95 9.38 -3.38
CA SER A 49 3.76 10.59 -3.26
C SER A 49 2.91 11.85 -3.38
N GLU A 50 3.39 12.96 -2.83
CA GLU A 50 2.73 14.26 -3.06
C GLU A 50 2.62 14.61 -4.56
N GLY A 51 3.58 14.17 -5.37
CA GLY A 51 3.55 14.38 -6.82
C GLY A 51 2.39 13.64 -7.48
N ALA A 52 2.15 12.39 -7.09
CA ALA A 52 0.99 11.63 -7.54
C ALA A 52 -0.31 12.29 -7.06
N VAL A 53 -0.36 12.73 -5.80
CA VAL A 53 -1.52 13.45 -5.24
C VAL A 53 -1.81 14.74 -6.00
N ARG A 54 -0.79 15.54 -6.33
CA ARG A 54 -0.97 16.76 -7.15
C ARG A 54 -1.46 16.45 -8.57
N HIS A 55 -1.04 15.33 -9.14
CA HIS A 55 -1.40 14.95 -10.50
C HIS A 55 -2.82 14.39 -10.60
N ALA A 56 -3.19 13.45 -9.72
CA ALA A 56 -4.42 12.68 -9.83
C ALA A 56 -5.48 13.08 -8.79
N GLY A 57 -5.13 13.79 -7.72
CA GLY A 57 -5.99 14.06 -6.57
C GLY A 57 -6.00 12.91 -5.54
N LEU A 58 -6.00 13.26 -4.25
CA LEU A 58 -5.92 12.29 -3.16
C LEU A 58 -7.10 11.30 -3.18
N ASP A 59 -8.32 11.80 -3.40
CA ASP A 59 -9.52 10.97 -3.41
C ASP A 59 -9.52 9.95 -4.55
N ASN A 60 -9.04 10.35 -5.73
CA ASN A 60 -8.91 9.44 -6.87
C ASN A 60 -7.90 8.34 -6.58
N ILE A 61 -6.72 8.69 -6.04
CA ILE A 61 -5.71 7.68 -5.67
C ILE A 61 -6.25 6.75 -4.58
N ALA A 62 -6.90 7.29 -3.55
CA ALA A 62 -7.48 6.50 -2.47
C ALA A 62 -8.60 5.57 -2.98
N SER A 63 -9.37 6.01 -3.99
CA SER A 63 -10.45 5.20 -4.57
C SER A 63 -9.96 3.89 -5.19
N ILE A 64 -8.71 3.86 -5.68
CA ILE A 64 -8.09 2.69 -6.31
C ILE A 64 -7.97 1.52 -5.33
N VAL A 65 -7.77 1.79 -4.04
CA VAL A 65 -7.47 0.79 -3.01
C VAL A 65 -8.57 0.63 -1.94
N ARG A 66 -9.65 1.40 -2.05
CA ARG A 66 -10.77 1.38 -1.08
C ARG A 66 -11.76 0.24 -1.27
N ARG A 67 -11.78 -0.42 -2.43
CA ARG A 67 -12.76 -1.46 -2.75
C ARG A 67 -12.17 -2.85 -2.64
#